data_AF-A0A810BCC8-F1
#
_entry.id   AF-A0A810BCC8-F1
#
_cell.length_a   1.000
_cell.length_b   1.000
_cell.length_c   1.000
_cell.angle_alpha   90.00
_cell.angle_beta   90.00
_cell.angle_gamma   90.00
#
_symmetry.space_group_name_H-M   'P 1'
#
loop_
_entity.id
_entity.type
_entity.pdbx_description
1 polymer ?
#
loop_
_entity_poly.entity_id
_entity_poly.type
_entity_poly.pdbx_seq_one_letter_code
_entity_poly.pdbx_strand_id
1 'polypeptide(L)'
;MALVDTDTLHVEGYFEETKLARIRTGDKVRVRLMGEKVTLSGRVESIAAGIEDRDRAEGASMLANVNPTFSWVRLAQRVPVRIALDPVPENMSLVAGRSATVEVLD
;
A
#
# COMPACT_ATOMS: atom_id res chain seq x y z
N MET A 1 1.35 -2.92 26.76
CA MET A 1 2.75 -2.69 26.35
C MET A 1 2.97 -3.41 25.04
N ALA A 2 3.59 -2.77 24.05
CA ALA A 2 3.87 -3.36 22.74
C ALA A 2 5.36 -3.19 22.43
N LEU A 3 5.98 -4.22 21.84
CA LEU A 3 7.36 -4.21 21.38
C LEU A 3 7.36 -4.08 19.85
N VAL A 4 8.14 -3.15 19.31
CA VAL A 4 8.30 -2.96 17.86
C VAL A 4 9.75 -3.27 17.51
N ASP A 5 9.95 -4.21 16.58
CA ASP A 5 11.26 -4.51 16.02
C ASP A 5 11.53 -3.56 14.84
N THR A 6 12.51 -2.68 15.01
CA THR A 6 12.89 -1.69 14.00
C THR A 6 13.46 -2.32 12.74
N ASP A 7 14.02 -3.53 12.82
CA ASP A 7 14.61 -4.24 11.68
C ASP A 7 13.55 -4.78 10.73
N THR A 8 12.28 -4.83 11.18
CA THR A 8 11.13 -5.29 10.38
C THR A 8 10.30 -4.16 9.77
N LEU A 9 10.74 -2.90 9.96
CA LEU A 9 10.04 -1.75 9.43
C LEU A 9 10.06 -1.74 7.91
N HIS A 10 8.89 -1.53 7.33
CA HIS A 10 8.66 -1.46 5.90
C HIS A 10 7.66 -0.34 5.61
N VAL A 11 7.56 0.04 4.34
CA VAL A 11 6.56 0.99 3.87
C VAL A 11 5.54 0.23 3.04
N GLU A 12 4.26 0.50 3.27
CA GLU A 12 3.17 -0.08 2.51
C GLU A 12 2.55 0.98 1.60
N GLY A 13 2.68 0.77 0.29
CA GLY A 13 2.10 1.64 -0.74
C GLY A 13 0.80 1.06 -1.29
N TYR A 14 -0.23 1.88 -1.41
CA TYR A 14 -1.55 1.47 -1.88
C TYR A 14 -1.78 1.95 -3.32
N PHE A 15 -1.54 1.07 -4.29
CA PHE A 15 -1.55 1.39 -5.72
C PHE A 15 -2.87 1.01 -6.39
N GLU A 16 -3.29 1.75 -7.42
CA GLU A 16 -4.46 1.37 -8.22
C GLU A 16 -4.21 0.05 -8.95
N GLU A 17 -5.18 -0.86 -8.91
CA GLU A 17 -5.10 -2.16 -9.58
C GLU A 17 -4.75 -2.03 -11.08
N THR A 18 -5.24 -0.97 -11.73
CA THR A 18 -5.01 -0.69 -13.15
C THR A 18 -3.55 -0.31 -13.47
N LYS A 19 -2.76 0.06 -12.46
CA LYS A 19 -1.35 0.43 -12.59
C LYS A 19 -0.39 -0.69 -12.20
N LEU A 20 -0.89 -1.77 -11.58
CA LEU A 20 -0.04 -2.86 -11.08
C LEU A 20 0.77 -3.57 -12.15
N ALA A 21 0.30 -3.62 -13.40
CA ALA A 21 1.06 -4.23 -14.50
C ALA A 21 2.43 -3.56 -14.75
N ARG A 22 2.65 -2.37 -14.19
CA ARG A 22 3.89 -1.59 -14.26
C ARG A 22 4.75 -1.71 -13.00
N ILE A 23 4.35 -2.55 -12.03
CA ILE A 23 5.06 -2.73 -10.77
C ILE A 23 5.47 -4.19 -10.67
N ARG A 24 6.75 -4.42 -10.38
CA ARG A 24 7.36 -5.74 -10.25
C ARG A 24 8.19 -5.78 -8.97
N THR A 25 8.30 -6.97 -8.39
CA THR A 25 9.25 -7.20 -7.29
C THR A 25 10.66 -6.84 -7.75
N GLY A 26 11.38 -6.08 -6.92
CA GLY A 26 12.72 -5.57 -7.20
C GLY A 26 12.77 -4.17 -7.80
N ASP A 27 11.64 -3.62 -8.27
CA ASP A 27 11.61 -2.26 -8.82
C ASP A 27 12.08 -1.25 -7.78
N LYS A 28 12.82 -0.24 -8.24
CA LYS A 28 13.34 0.81 -7.37
C LYS A 28 12.20 1.71 -6.93
N VAL A 29 12.26 2.15 -5.69
CA VAL A 29 11.23 2.98 -5.10
C VAL A 29 11.85 4.17 -4.38
N ARG A 30 11.20 5.32 -4.54
CA ARG A 30 11.47 6.53 -3.78
C ARG A 30 10.37 6.71 -2.74
N VAL A 31 10.76 6.93 -1.49
CA VAL A 31 9.85 7.14 -0.38
C VAL A 31 10.11 8.51 0.24
N ARG A 32 9.05 9.30 0.42
CA ARG A 32 9.09 10.58 1.13
C ARG A 32 8.15 10.55 2.31
N LEU A 33 8.69 10.67 3.52
CA LEU A 33 7.87 10.75 4.73
C LEU A 33 7.23 12.14 4.84
N MET A 34 5.96 12.20 5.23
CA MET A 34 5.27 13.47 5.45
C MET A 34 6.00 14.28 6.54
N GLY A 35 6.28 15.55 6.21
CA GLY A 35 7.00 16.46 7.11
C GLY A 35 8.52 16.34 7.07
N GLU A 36 9.10 15.37 6.35
CA GLU A 36 10.55 15.25 6.17
C GLU A 36 11.01 15.84 4.84
N LYS A 37 12.23 16.41 4.85
CA LYS A 37 12.91 16.83 3.61
C LYS A 37 13.72 15.69 2.98
N VAL A 38 14.12 14.72 3.79
CA VAL A 38 14.94 13.59 3.34
C VAL A 38 14.08 12.62 2.54
N THR A 39 14.63 12.17 1.42
CA THR A 39 14.04 11.14 0.59
C THR A 39 14.75 9.83 0.86
N LEU A 40 13.98 8.79 1.16
CA LEU A 40 14.45 7.43 1.34
C LEU A 40 14.35 6.67 0.02
N SER A 41 15.21 5.66 -0.12
CA SER A 41 15.19 4.72 -1.25
C SER A 41 14.84 3.33 -0.76
N GLY A 42 14.36 2.49 -1.66
CA GLY A 42 14.02 1.11 -1.36
C GLY A 42 13.64 0.36 -2.62
N ARG A 43 13.05 -0.82 -2.42
CA ARG A 43 12.61 -1.70 -3.51
C ARG A 43 11.27 -2.34 -3.18
N VAL A 44 10.52 -2.67 -4.22
CA VAL A 44 9.33 -3.50 -4.09
C VAL A 44 9.75 -4.88 -3.60
N GLU A 45 9.31 -5.26 -2.39
CA GLU A 45 9.54 -6.57 -1.81
C GLU A 45 8.45 -7.54 -2.25
N SER A 46 7.19 -7.13 -2.16
CA SER A 46 6.04 -7.96 -2.53
C SER A 46 4.82 -7.14 -2.92
N ILE A 47 3.93 -7.79 -3.68
CA ILE A 47 2.62 -7.27 -4.08
C ILE A 47 1.58 -8.21 -3.46
N ALA A 48 0.58 -7.68 -2.76
CA ALA A 48 -0.45 -8.51 -2.14
C ALA A 48 -1.20 -9.35 -3.19
N ALA A 49 -1.28 -10.67 -2.95
CA ALA A 49 -1.93 -11.61 -3.87
C ALA A 49 -3.46 -11.64 -3.75
N GLY A 50 -4.02 -10.94 -2.76
CA GLY A 50 -5.46 -10.82 -2.53
C GLY A 50 -5.77 -9.59 -1.68
N ILE A 51 -6.95 -9.01 -1.91
CA ILE A 51 -7.48 -7.88 -1.15
C ILE A 51 -8.86 -8.29 -0.67
N GLU A 52 -9.15 -8.07 0.61
CA GLU A 52 -10.48 -8.30 1.15
C GLU A 52 -11.42 -7.16 0.71
N ASP A 53 -12.50 -7.52 0.01
CA ASP A 53 -13.56 -6.59 -0.40
C ASP A 53 -14.46 -6.28 0.80
N ARG A 54 -14.07 -5.29 1.62
CA ARG A 54 -14.80 -4.92 2.86
C ARG A 54 -16.18 -4.29 2.57
N ASP A 55 -16.44 -3.86 1.34
CA ASP A 55 -17.75 -3.33 0.91
C ASP A 55 -18.75 -4.44 0.55
N ARG A 56 -18.27 -5.67 0.39
CA ARG A 56 -19.12 -6.87 0.25
C ARG A 56 -19.45 -7.42 1.63
N ALA A 57 -20.24 -6.67 2.40
CA ALA A 57 -20.95 -7.27 3.52
C ALA A 57 -21.87 -8.36 2.94
N GLU A 58 -21.67 -9.62 3.33
CA GLU A 58 -22.59 -10.71 3.01
C GLU A 58 -23.98 -10.36 3.58
N GLY A 59 -24.91 -9.98 2.70
CA GLY A 59 -26.31 -9.83 3.10
C GLY A 59 -26.84 -11.19 3.54
N ALA A 60 -27.36 -11.27 4.76
CA ALA A 60 -27.92 -12.49 5.38
C ALA A 60 -29.19 -13.08 4.70
N SER A 61 -29.45 -12.77 3.43
CA SER A 61 -30.61 -13.25 2.69
C SER A 61 -30.20 -13.84 1.35
N MET A 62 -30.59 -15.11 1.13
CA MET A 62 -30.39 -15.90 -0.09
C MET A 62 -31.24 -15.40 -1.29
N LEU A 63 -31.48 -14.10 -1.39
CA LEU A 63 -32.23 -13.48 -2.48
C LEU A 63 -31.43 -12.27 -3.02
N ALA A 64 -31.24 -12.23 -4.33
CA ALA A 64 -30.60 -11.11 -4.99
C ALA A 64 -31.46 -9.85 -4.84
N ASN A 65 -31.02 -8.92 -3.99
CA ASN A 65 -31.62 -7.60 -3.88
C ASN A 65 -31.05 -6.71 -5.00
N VAL A 66 -31.72 -6.69 -6.16
CA VAL A 66 -31.31 -5.84 -7.30
C VAL A 66 -32.01 -4.49 -7.15
N ASN A 67 -31.36 -3.56 -6.47
CA ASN A 67 -31.74 -2.16 -6.50
C ASN A 67 -31.21 -1.58 -7.83
N PRO A 68 -32.02 -0.98 -8.71
CA PRO A 68 -31.55 -0.42 -9.98
C PRO A 68 -30.82 0.90 -9.69
N THR A 69 -29.61 0.81 -9.14
CA THR A 69 -28.74 1.97 -8.96
C THR A 69 -27.93 2.13 -10.25
N PHE A 70 -28.11 3.28 -10.90
CA PHE A 70 -27.26 3.74 -11.99
C PHE A 70 -25.80 3.88 -11.51
N SER A 71 -25.02 2.80 -11.51
CA SER A 71 -23.65 2.79 -10.99
C SER A 71 -22.69 2.07 -11.94
N TRP A 72 -22.57 2.57 -13.16
CA TRP A 72 -21.57 2.10 -14.14
C TRP A 72 -20.16 2.64 -13.86
N VAL A 73 -20.00 3.54 -12.89
CA VAL A 73 -18.70 4.04 -12.42
C VAL A 73 -18.20 3.16 -11.28
N ARG A 74 -17.09 2.46 -11.50
CA ARG A 74 -16.33 1.77 -10.45
C ARG A 74 -15.00 2.48 -10.26
N LEU A 75 -14.59 2.70 -9.01
CA LEU A 75 -13.24 3.15 -8.70
C LEU A 75 -12.30 1.94 -8.70
N ALA A 76 -11.05 2.15 -9.12
CA ALA A 76 -10.02 1.13 -9.05
C ALA A 76 -9.74 0.77 -7.58
N GLN A 77 -9.62 -0.52 -7.30
CA GLN A 77 -9.21 -0.99 -5.98
C GLN A 77 -7.75 -0.63 -5.70
N ARG A 78 -7.44 -0.49 -4.40
CA ARG A 78 -6.10 -0.16 -3.91
C ARG A 78 -5.41 -1.42 -3.41
N VAL A 79 -4.34 -1.81 -4.09
CA VAL A 79 -3.59 -3.01 -3.80
C VAL A 79 -2.37 -2.66 -2.95
N PRO A 80 -2.20 -3.27 -1.77
CA PRO A 80 -1.00 -3.11 -0.96
C PRO A 80 0.24 -3.65 -1.68
N VAL A 81 1.28 -2.84 -1.74
CA VAL A 81 2.61 -3.18 -2.22
C VAL A 81 3.61 -2.87 -1.11
N ARG A 82 4.33 -3.88 -0.67
CA ARG A 82 5.30 -3.77 0.42
C ARG A 82 6.65 -3.35 -0.13
N ILE A 83 7.24 -2.33 0.48
CA ILE A 83 8.52 -1.74 0.12
C ILE A 83 9.53 -2.03 1.23
N ALA A 84 10.60 -2.73 0.86
CA ALA A 84 11.79 -2.84 1.68
C ALA A 84 12.60 -1.56 1.53
N LEU A 85 12.93 -0.91 2.65
CA LEU A 85 13.76 0.30 2.64
C LEU A 85 15.24 -0.09 2.55
N ASP A 86 16.00 0.68 1.77
CA ASP A 86 17.45 0.68 1.88
C ASP A 86 17.88 1.24 3.26
N PRO A 87 19.15 1.06 3.69
CA PRO A 87 19.61 1.56 4.98
C PRO A 87 19.30 3.05 5.19
N VAL A 88 18.59 3.33 6.29
CA VAL A 88 18.14 4.67 6.67
C VAL A 88 19.26 5.40 7.42
N PRO A 89 19.45 6.71 7.24
CA PRO A 89 20.44 7.47 7.99
C PRO A 89 20.27 7.34 9.51
N GLU A 90 21.38 7.21 10.25
CA GLU A 90 21.38 6.99 11.72
C GLU A 90 20.65 8.10 12.51
N ASN A 91 20.56 9.30 11.94
CA ASN A 91 19.90 10.45 12.56
C ASN A 91 18.38 10.50 12.27
N MET A 92 17.81 9.49 11.60
CA MET A 92 16.39 9.44 11.27
C MET A 92 15.71 8.27 11.99
N SER A 93 14.79 8.61 12.91
CA SER A 93 13.95 7.62 13.58
C SER A 93 12.68 7.37 12.76
N LEU A 94 12.48 6.11 12.35
CA LEU A 94 11.23 5.67 11.73
C LEU A 94 10.21 5.33 12.81
N VAL A 95 9.01 5.88 12.66
CA VAL A 95 7.88 5.62 13.55
C VAL A 95 6.78 4.93 12.73
N ALA A 96 6.33 3.78 13.20
CA ALA A 96 5.22 3.06 12.57
C ALA A 96 3.95 3.94 12.56
N GLY A 97 3.21 3.93 11.46
CA GLY A 97 1.99 4.72 11.28
C GLY A 97 2.21 6.13 10.69
N ARG A 98 3.45 6.52 10.35
CA ARG A 98 3.70 7.75 9.59
C ARG A 98 3.17 7.64 8.16
N SER A 99 2.61 8.74 7.66
CA SER A 99 2.25 8.86 6.25
C SER A 99 3.50 9.02 5.37
N ALA A 100 3.50 8.32 4.24
CA ALA A 100 4.57 8.39 3.25
C ALA A 100 3.99 8.48 1.83
N THR A 101 4.70 9.19 0.96
CA THR A 101 4.49 9.17 -0.48
C THR A 101 5.47 8.19 -1.10
N VAL A 102 4.95 7.24 -1.87
CA VAL A 102 5.72 6.19 -2.54
C VAL A 102 5.67 6.39 -4.05
N GLU A 103 6.82 6.33 -4.71
CA GLU A 103 6.96 6.47 -6.15
C GLU A 103 7.82 5.33 -6.68
N VAL A 104 7.25 4.47 -7.53
CA VAL A 104 7.98 3.39 -8.22
C VAL A 104 8.69 4.00 -9.43
N LEU A 105 9.98 3.72 -9.56
CA LEU A 105 10.86 4.25 -10.60
C LEU A 105 11.08 3.15 -11.66
N ASP A 106 10.22 3.17 -12.68
CA ASP A 106 10.21 2.40 -13.96
C ASP A 106 10.80 0.98 -14.00
#